data_AF-A0A6G0VJX1-F1
#
_entry.id   AF-A0A6G0VJX1-F1
#
_cell.length_a   1.000
_cell.length_b   1.000
_cell.length_c   1.000
_cell.angle_alpha   90.00
_cell.angle_beta   90.00
_cell.angle_gamma   90.00
#
_symmetry.space_group_name_H-M   'P 1'
#
loop_
_entity.id
_entity.type
_entity.pdbx_description
1 polymer ?
#
loop_
_entity_poly.entity_id
_entity_poly.type
_entity_poly.pdbx_seq_one_letter_code
_entity_poly.pdbx_strand_id
1 'polypeptide(L)'
;VFSKSVSVGLNLYRVRLVEELEDKRLDSWETEKLSGIIPKESFLTKETSEGLRVTLHSTIDLIEYLFSIGFVYVLTAKANQDQLE
;
A
#
# COMPACT_ATOMS: atom_id res chain seq x y z
N VAL A 1 4.01 -26.39 12.91
CA VAL A 1 3.04 -25.41 13.48
C VAL A 1 3.84 -24.27 14.04
N PHE A 2 3.84 -23.11 13.40
CA PHE A 2 4.56 -21.93 13.90
C PHE A 2 3.84 -21.35 15.13
N SER A 3 4.59 -20.81 16.09
CA SER A 3 3.97 -20.10 17.22
C SER A 3 3.22 -18.85 16.71
N LYS A 4 2.19 -18.40 17.42
CA LYS A 4 1.42 -17.18 17.06
C LYS A 4 2.35 -15.97 16.80
N SER A 5 3.43 -15.82 17.57
CA SER A 5 4.41 -14.75 17.41
C SER A 5 5.18 -14.83 16.09
N VAL A 6 5.53 -16.03 15.63
CA VAL A 6 6.24 -16.22 14.36
C VAL A 6 5.32 -15.93 13.17
N SER A 7 4.05 -16.33 13.24
CA SER A 7 3.06 -16.05 12.20
C SER A 7 2.76 -14.55 12.07
N VAL A 8 2.67 -13.82 13.18
CA VAL A 8 2.50 -12.36 13.17
C VAL A 8 3.72 -11.68 12.56
N GLY A 9 4.93 -12.09 12.94
CA GLY A 9 6.16 -11.56 12.35
C GLY A 9 6.21 -11.76 10.83
N LEU A 10 5.95 -12.98 10.34
CA LEU A 10 5.91 -13.28 8.90
C LEU A 10 4.88 -12.44 8.14
N ASN A 11 3.71 -12.17 8.73
CA ASN A 11 2.70 -11.32 8.11
C ASN A 11 3.16 -9.86 8.04
N LEU A 12 3.76 -9.32 9.10
CA LEU A 12 4.29 -7.94 9.11
C LEU A 12 5.40 -7.76 8.06
N TYR A 13 6.35 -8.71 7.97
CA TYR A 13 7.35 -8.71 6.91
C TYR A 13 6.73 -8.75 5.51
N ARG A 14 5.66 -9.53 5.32
CA ARG A 14 4.96 -9.60 4.03
C ARG A 14 4.28 -8.29 3.68
N VAL A 15 3.66 -7.60 4.64
CA VAL A 15 3.01 -6.31 4.43
C VAL A 15 4.04 -5.25 4.02
N ARG A 16 5.18 -5.19 4.72
CA ARG A 16 6.26 -4.25 4.40
C ARG A 16 6.91 -4.50 3.04
N LEU A 17 7.07 -5.77 2.65
CA LEU A 17 7.55 -6.11 1.31
C LEU A 17 6.58 -5.65 0.21
N VAL A 18 5.27 -5.67 0.47
CA VAL A 18 4.28 -5.18 -0.50
C VAL A 18 4.38 -3.67 -0.66
N GLU A 19 4.58 -2.94 0.44
CA GLU A 19 4.80 -1.48 0.42
C GLU A 19 5.98 -1.09 -0.48
N GLU A 20 7.16 -1.67 -0.22
CA GLU A 20 8.37 -1.37 -0.99
C GLU A 20 8.22 -1.71 -2.48
N LEU A 21 7.42 -2.73 -2.81
CA LEU A 21 7.17 -3.12 -4.19
C LEU A 21 6.20 -2.16 -4.89
N GLU A 22 5.12 -1.75 -4.23
CA GLU A 22 4.14 -0.83 -4.82
C GLU A 22 4.73 0.58 -5.02
N ASP A 23 5.51 1.08 -4.05
CA ASP A 23 6.22 2.36 -4.21
C ASP A 23 7.20 2.32 -5.38
N LYS A 24 8.01 1.27 -5.48
CA LYS A 24 8.96 1.10 -6.60
C LYS A 24 8.24 1.04 -7.94
N ARG A 25 7.05 0.44 -8.00
CA ARG A 25 6.25 0.40 -9.23
C ARG A 25 5.74 1.78 -9.61
N LEU A 26 5.24 2.55 -8.64
CA LEU A 26 4.76 3.90 -8.87
C LEU A 26 5.91 4.84 -9.31
N ASP A 27 7.09 4.71 -8.69
CA ASP A 27 8.32 5.43 -9.06
C ASP A 27 8.79 5.08 -10.48
N SER A 28 8.77 3.80 -10.83
CA SER A 28 9.13 3.34 -12.18
C SER A 28 8.19 3.94 -13.22
N TRP A 29 6.88 3.90 -12.95
CA TRP A 29 5.87 4.44 -13.87
C TRP A 29 5.96 5.96 -14.00
N GLU A 30 6.26 6.66 -12.91
CA GLU A 30 6.51 8.11 -12.93
C GLU A 30 7.81 8.45 -13.71
N THR A 31 8.84 7.62 -13.56
CA THR A 31 10.10 7.75 -14.29
C THR A 31 9.89 7.57 -15.79
N GLU A 32 9.12 6.56 -16.21
CA GLU A 32 8.79 6.33 -17.63
C GLU A 32 8.09 7.55 -18.27
N LYS A 33 7.21 8.22 -17.51
CA LYS A 33 6.57 9.47 -17.92
C LYS A 33 7.57 10.61 -18.01
N LEU A 34 8.48 10.75 -17.04
CA LEU A 34 9.52 11.78 -17.06
C LEU A 34 10.53 11.59 -18.20
N SER A 35 10.85 10.34 -18.54
CA SER A 35 11.72 10.00 -19.67
C SER A 35 11.04 10.05 -21.03
N GLY A 36 9.72 10.31 -21.07
CA GLY A 36 8.95 10.39 -22.31
C GLY A 36 8.70 9.03 -22.98
N ILE A 37 8.85 7.93 -22.24
CA ILE A 37 8.52 6.57 -22.73
C ILE A 37 7.00 6.42 -22.87
N ILE A 38 6.25 7.00 -21.93
CA ILE A 38 4.78 7.05 -21.96
C ILE A 38 4.27 8.49 -22.09
N PRO A 39 3.10 8.71 -22.71
CA PRO A 39 2.42 10.01 -22.72
C PRO A 39 2.12 10.50 -21.30
N LYS A 40 2.08 11.82 -21.09
CA LYS A 40 1.81 12.41 -19.77
C LYS A 40 0.42 12.05 -19.25
N GLU A 41 -0.53 11.94 -20.16
CA GLU A 41 -1.93 11.60 -19.91
C GLU A 41 -2.10 10.11 -19.56
N SER A 42 -1.07 9.30 -19.80
CA SER A 42 -1.00 7.89 -19.40
C SER A 42 -0.42 7.71 -18.00
N PHE A 43 -0.15 8.78 -17.27
CA PHE A 43 0.22 8.76 -15.85
C PHE A 43 -0.79 9.55 -15.02
N LEU A 44 -0.82 9.28 -13.72
CA LEU A 44 -1.66 10.00 -12.76
C LEU A 44 -1.30 11.50 -12.72
N THR A 45 -2.26 12.34 -12.32
CA THR A 45 -1.90 13.72 -11.92
C THR A 45 -0.98 13.66 -10.71
N LYS A 46 -0.15 14.70 -10.51
CA LYS A 46 0.78 14.77 -9.38
C LYS A 46 0.04 14.60 -8.04
N GLU A 47 -1.10 15.26 -7.92
CA GLU A 47 -1.94 15.21 -6.72
C GLU A 47 -2.48 13.80 -6.48
N THR A 48 -2.85 13.08 -7.54
CA THR A 48 -3.35 11.71 -7.43
C THR A 48 -2.24 10.73 -7.10
N SER A 49 -1.05 10.85 -7.69
CA SER A 49 0.09 9.98 -7.37
C SER A 49 0.58 10.20 -5.94
N GLU A 50 0.67 11.45 -5.47
CA GLU A 50 0.99 11.79 -4.09
C GLU A 50 -0.09 11.27 -3.12
N GLY A 51 -1.38 11.46 -3.44
CA GLY A 51 -2.49 10.94 -2.66
C GLY A 51 -2.49 9.40 -2.56
N LEU A 52 -2.13 8.71 -3.65
CA LEU A 52 -1.99 7.26 -3.67
C LEU A 52 -0.87 6.78 -2.76
N ARG A 53 0.30 7.42 -2.77
CA ARG A 53 1.41 7.10 -1.84
C ARG A 53 0.97 7.24 -0.39
N VAL A 54 0.35 8.37 -0.05
CA VAL A 54 -0.17 8.62 1.30
C VAL A 54 -1.19 7.55 1.70
N THR A 55 -2.09 7.16 0.80
CA THR A 55 -3.10 6.13 1.05
C THR A 55 -2.47 4.76 1.28
N LEU A 56 -1.48 4.37 0.47
CA LEU A 56 -0.75 3.11 0.63
C LEU A 56 -0.06 3.04 1.99
N HIS A 57 0.80 4.03 2.30
CA HIS A 57 1.52 4.10 3.58
C HIS A 57 0.55 4.09 4.78
N SER A 58 -0.49 4.95 4.75
CA SER A 58 -1.45 5.03 5.86
C SER A 58 -2.25 3.75 6.04
N THR A 59 -2.55 3.04 4.95
CA THR A 59 -3.26 1.75 5.01
C THR A 59 -2.37 0.68 5.63
N ILE A 60 -1.08 0.66 5.29
CA ILE A 60 -0.11 -0.27 5.87
C ILE A 60 0.10 0.02 7.35
N ASP A 61 0.31 1.29 7.74
CA ASP A 61 0.42 1.71 9.13
C ASP A 61 -0.81 1.28 9.95
N LEU A 62 -2.01 1.45 9.38
CA LEU A 62 -3.26 1.00 10.00
C LEU A 62 -3.29 -0.53 10.17
N ILE A 63 -2.87 -1.29 9.16
CA ILE A 63 -2.81 -2.75 9.21
C ILE A 63 -1.82 -3.22 10.29
N GLU A 64 -0.61 -2.65 10.32
CA GLU A 64 0.40 -2.96 11.33
C GLU A 64 -0.12 -2.66 12.74
N TYR A 65 -0.78 -1.51 12.93
CA TYR A 65 -1.40 -1.14 14.20
C TYR A 65 -2.50 -2.12 14.62
N LEU A 66 -3.41 -2.48 13.72
CA LEU A 66 -4.50 -3.43 14.02
C LEU A 66 -3.94 -4.80 14.40
N PHE A 67 -2.90 -5.28 13.73
CA PHE A 67 -2.22 -6.51 14.12
C PHE A 67 -1.55 -6.39 15.50
N SER A 68 -0.97 -5.23 15.82
CA SER A 68 -0.31 -5.00 17.12
C SER A 68 -1.27 -5.09 18.31
N ILE A 69 -2.54 -4.73 18.12
CA ILE A 69 -3.58 -4.79 19.17
C ILE A 69 -4.41 -6.09 19.15
N GLY A 70 -4.01 -7.08 18.34
CA GLY A 70 -4.54 -8.45 18.40
C GLY A 70 -5.59 -8.82 17.35
N PHE A 71 -5.80 -7.99 16.31
CA PHE A 71 -6.63 -8.40 15.17
C PHE A 71 -5.94 -9.54 14.40
N VAL A 72 -6.71 -10.50 13.92
CA VAL A 72 -6.17 -11.69 13.21
C VAL A 72 -6.11 -11.47 11.70
N TYR A 73 -6.95 -10.58 11.17
CA TYR A 73 -6.98 -10.18 9.77
C TYR A 73 -7.59 -8.77 9.65
N VAL A 74 -7.30 -8.10 8.53
CA VAL A 74 -7.83 -6.77 8.21
C VAL A 74 -8.46 -6.84 6.80
N LEU A 75 -9.69 -6.33 6.66
CA LEU A 75 -10.38 -6.25 5.37
C LEU A 75 -10.19 -4.85 4.78
N THR A 76 -9.20 -4.68 3.91
CA THR A 76 -8.90 -3.39 3.28
C THR A 76 -10.04 -2.86 2.40
N ALA A 77 -10.88 -3.75 1.87
CA ALA A 77 -12.12 -3.38 1.16
C ALA A 77 -13.17 -2.67 2.05
N LYS A 78 -12.95 -2.58 3.36
CA LYS A 78 -13.77 -1.79 4.30
C LYS A 78 -13.09 -0.48 4.71
N ALA A 79 -11.91 -0.19 4.17
CA ALA A 79 -11.16 1.06 4.40
C ALA A 79 -11.30 2.01 3.19
N ASN A 80 -12.51 2.11 2.62
CA ASN A 80 -12.85 2.99 1.50
C ASN A 80 -14.16 3.75 1.77
N GLN A 81 -14.55 4.64 0.85
CA GLN A 81 -15.74 5.49 0.99
C GLN A 81 -16.97 4.93 0.25
N ASP A 82 -16.88 3.77 -0.41
CA ASP A 82 -17.94 3.18 -1.26
C ASP A 82 -19.29 2.96 -0.56
N GLN A 83 -19.33 2.90 0.77
CA GLN A 83 -20.59 2.75 1.53
C GLN A 83 -21.27 4.09 1.83
N LEU A 84 -20.55 5.19 1.73
CA LEU A 84 -21.04 6.55 1.96
C LEU A 84 -21.56 7.20 0.67
N GLU A 85 -20.98 6.81 -0.47
CA GLU A 85 -21.41 7.19 -1.82
C GLU A 85 -22.71 6.50 -2.23
#